data_AF-A0AAN6C320-F1
#
_entry.id   AF-A0AAN6C320-F1
#
_cell.length_a   1.000
_cell.length_b   1.000
_cell.length_c   1.000
_cell.angle_alpha   90.00
_cell.angle_beta   90.00
_cell.angle_gamma   90.00
#
_symmetry.space_group_name_H-M   'P 1'
#
loop_
_entity.id
_entity.type
_entity.pdbx_description
1 polymer ?
#
loop_
_entity_poly.entity_id
_entity_poly.type
_entity_poly.pdbx_seq_one_letter_code
_entity_poly.pdbx_strand_id
1 'polypeptide(L)'
;MLFSSFFYSLGLPLLVSASQKNLKSDSNLRYPEQRGRDYDYTSFEPDQTKRADEIVEMFRFAWNGYYEHAFPHDSLRPKYNNYTDDRNGWGVTAVDGLDTAILMEQTDIVETILDFIPTINFTKTNTPKPSSVSLFETNIRYLGGLLSAYDLLKGPFRHLKIDEKKVDTLLTQATTLADTLKFAFDTPTGIPLNDIFIENRTSSDGSDSLTQDGQRTTSLAVMGSLVLEWQHLSDLTGDPQYGELANRAEDYWLSPSSEVWPGLTGGNFSIETGEILDNYGGWTSGNDSAYEYLIKMFVYDPERFSHYGERFTKAADSTIKHLVSHPSSRPDLTFVSTFAGTEQVNYTEFLACFIGGSFILGSSAMDRPDWLDYGLSFSEYCANGYRYTASGIGPTLYSWDTDLLSQPENNNQTELYSRAGFFIPDGLFAAGQSPEAVESWYYAYQHTKSQYWRDVAWAYTLAQNRTMRVGDGFASINNVLSPSGDGPRGGIMASFMLAETLKYQWLIQTESKGEWDVLGGDEGTNLFVYNTEAHPLKVAARRPV
;
A
#
# COMPACT_ATOMS: atom_id res chain seq x y z
N MET A 1 -60.96 14.33 -7.76
CA MET A 1 -61.92 13.92 -6.70
C MET A 1 -61.67 12.45 -6.44
N LEU A 2 -60.90 12.10 -5.41
CA LEU A 2 -61.27 11.94 -3.99
C LEU A 2 -61.85 10.55 -3.67
N PHE A 3 -61.18 9.89 -2.72
CA PHE A 3 -61.66 8.88 -1.75
C PHE A 3 -61.98 7.46 -2.25
N SER A 4 -61.83 6.35 -1.50
CA SER A 4 -61.27 6.00 -0.16
C SER A 4 -61.29 4.46 -0.08
N SER A 5 -60.23 3.77 0.36
CA SER A 5 -60.01 3.20 1.72
C SER A 5 -60.54 1.77 2.00
N PHE A 6 -59.73 1.07 2.83
CA PHE A 6 -60.01 -0.06 3.76
C PHE A 6 -59.92 -1.52 3.24
N PHE A 7 -59.40 -2.57 3.94
CA PHE A 7 -58.97 -2.83 5.34
C PHE A 7 -57.98 -4.06 5.43
N TYR A 8 -56.96 -3.95 6.30
CA TYR A 8 -56.34 -4.89 7.30
C TYR A 8 -56.16 -6.43 7.16
N SER A 9 -54.91 -6.86 7.49
CA SER A 9 -54.46 -7.78 8.60
C SER A 9 -53.90 -9.18 8.29
N LEU A 10 -52.93 -9.56 9.15
CA LEU A 10 -52.18 -10.82 9.35
C LEU A 10 -50.98 -11.00 8.39
N GLY A 11 -49.72 -11.13 8.80
CA GLY A 11 -49.07 -11.35 10.09
C GLY A 11 -47.94 -12.37 9.90
N LEU A 12 -46.67 -11.95 9.99
CA LEU A 12 -45.49 -12.68 10.50
C LEU A 12 -44.22 -11.84 10.26
N PRO A 13 -43.27 -11.75 11.21
CA PRO A 13 -41.96 -11.16 10.95
C PRO A 13 -41.13 -12.18 10.16
N LEU A 14 -40.68 -11.82 8.96
CA LEU A 14 -39.59 -12.52 8.30
C LEU A 14 -38.30 -12.19 9.06
N LEU A 15 -37.98 -13.05 10.02
CA LEU A 15 -36.61 -13.29 10.44
C LEU A 15 -35.84 -13.72 9.19
N VAL A 16 -35.07 -12.80 8.62
CA VAL A 16 -34.04 -13.14 7.65
C VAL A 16 -32.95 -13.84 8.46
N SER A 17 -33.02 -15.16 8.52
CA SER A 17 -31.82 -15.94 8.85
C SER A 17 -30.85 -15.73 7.69
N ALA A 18 -29.80 -14.96 7.92
CA ALA A 18 -28.61 -15.03 7.10
C ALA A 18 -28.17 -16.50 7.10
N SER A 19 -28.34 -17.17 5.97
CA SER A 19 -27.76 -18.48 5.74
C SER A 19 -26.26 -18.30 5.80
N GLN A 20 -25.64 -18.72 6.91
CA GLN A 20 -24.21 -18.99 7.04
C GLN A 20 -23.79 -19.90 5.89
N LYS A 21 -23.32 -19.30 4.80
CA LYS A 21 -22.57 -20.03 3.79
C LYS A 21 -21.18 -20.18 4.36
N ASN A 22 -20.91 -21.38 4.88
CA ASN A 22 -19.56 -21.85 5.14
C ASN A 22 -18.66 -21.46 3.97
N LEU A 23 -17.74 -20.52 4.19
CA LEU A 23 -16.49 -20.41 3.43
C LEU A 23 -15.66 -21.65 3.78
N LYS A 24 -16.10 -22.82 3.31
CA LYS A 24 -15.19 -23.96 3.17
C LYS A 24 -14.18 -23.48 2.13
N SER A 25 -12.91 -23.43 2.53
CA SER A 25 -11.81 -23.34 1.59
C SER A 25 -12.08 -24.32 0.45
N ASP A 26 -12.38 -23.78 -0.73
CA ASP A 26 -12.59 -24.64 -1.89
C ASP A 26 -11.21 -25.16 -2.28
N SER A 27 -10.81 -26.27 -1.66
CA SER A 27 -9.59 -27.03 -1.94
C SER A 27 -9.46 -27.49 -3.41
N ASN A 28 -10.41 -27.11 -4.27
CA ASN A 28 -10.40 -27.33 -5.71
C ASN A 28 -9.96 -26.12 -6.55
N LEU A 29 -9.66 -24.96 -5.95
CA LEU A 29 -9.00 -23.86 -6.68
C LEU A 29 -7.57 -24.26 -7.02
N ARG A 30 -7.42 -24.97 -8.14
CA ARG A 30 -6.12 -25.39 -8.67
C ARG A 30 -5.54 -24.24 -9.46
N TYR A 31 -5.21 -23.15 -8.77
CA TYR A 31 -4.33 -22.13 -9.32
C TYR A 31 -3.05 -22.83 -9.80
N PRO A 32 -2.65 -22.71 -11.07
CA PRO A 32 -1.40 -23.30 -11.53
C PRO A 32 -0.24 -22.55 -10.89
N GLU A 33 0.23 -23.08 -9.76
CA GLU A 33 1.44 -22.65 -9.07
C GLU A 33 2.64 -22.73 -10.01
N GLN A 34 3.60 -21.81 -9.84
CA GLN A 34 4.88 -21.83 -10.54
C GLN A 34 4.76 -21.82 -12.07
N ARG A 35 4.36 -20.68 -12.65
CA ARG A 35 4.31 -20.51 -14.11
C ARG A 35 5.70 -20.38 -14.76
N GLY A 36 6.79 -20.37 -13.98
CA GLY A 36 8.18 -20.38 -14.47
C GLY A 36 8.75 -21.79 -14.59
N ARG A 37 9.33 -22.14 -15.75
CA ARG A 37 9.80 -23.51 -16.04
C ARG A 37 11.08 -23.94 -15.32
N ASP A 38 11.90 -22.98 -14.89
CA ASP A 38 13.29 -23.22 -14.45
C ASP A 38 13.54 -22.84 -12.98
N TYR A 39 12.50 -22.61 -12.18
CA TYR A 39 12.64 -22.14 -10.80
C TYR A 39 11.95 -23.08 -9.82
N ASP A 40 12.71 -23.72 -8.94
CA ASP A 40 12.19 -24.68 -7.96
C ASP A 40 12.21 -24.10 -6.54
N TYR A 41 11.05 -23.61 -6.11
CA TYR A 41 10.83 -23.11 -4.74
C TYR A 41 10.81 -24.24 -3.69
N THR A 42 10.58 -25.49 -4.09
CA THR A 42 10.44 -26.61 -3.15
C THR A 42 11.75 -27.03 -2.48
N SER A 43 12.87 -26.49 -2.98
CA SER A 43 14.21 -26.71 -2.42
C SER A 43 14.47 -25.96 -1.12
N PHE A 44 13.66 -24.95 -0.78
CA PHE A 44 13.84 -24.19 0.46
C PHE A 44 13.39 -25.00 1.68
N GLU A 45 14.14 -24.86 2.77
CA GLU A 45 13.75 -25.45 4.05
C GLU A 45 12.40 -24.86 4.51
N PRO A 46 11.35 -25.69 4.72
CA PRO A 46 10.01 -25.21 5.07
C PRO A 46 9.84 -24.97 6.57
N ASP A 47 10.88 -24.48 7.25
CA ASP A 47 10.83 -24.12 8.67
C ASP A 47 10.38 -22.65 8.81
N GLN A 48 9.09 -22.47 9.08
CA GLN A 48 8.48 -21.15 9.14
C GLN A 48 8.92 -20.32 10.34
N THR A 49 9.22 -20.98 11.47
CA THR A 49 9.76 -20.30 12.64
C THR A 49 11.14 -19.75 12.33
N LYS A 50 12.01 -20.56 11.72
CA LYS A 50 13.34 -20.11 11.31
C LYS A 50 13.28 -18.95 10.31
N ARG A 51 12.39 -19.01 9.31
CA ARG A 51 12.22 -17.93 8.33
C ARG A 51 11.76 -16.63 8.99
N ALA A 52 10.78 -16.71 9.90
CA ALA A 52 10.32 -15.56 10.67
C ALA A 52 11.43 -14.97 11.56
N ASP A 53 12.21 -15.81 12.25
CA ASP A 53 13.33 -15.39 13.08
C ASP A 53 14.43 -14.70 12.27
N GLU A 54 14.73 -15.18 11.06
CA GLU A 54 15.68 -14.53 10.15
C GLU A 54 15.18 -13.14 9.69
N ILE A 55 13.88 -12.95 9.53
CA ILE A 55 13.31 -11.64 9.19
C ILE A 55 13.33 -10.69 10.40
N VAL A 56 13.09 -11.20 11.61
CA VAL A 56 13.29 -10.43 12.85
C VAL A 56 14.76 -10.01 12.99
N GLU A 57 15.71 -10.87 12.63
CA GLU A 57 17.14 -10.51 12.56
C GLU A 57 17.38 -9.35 11.59
N MET A 58 16.82 -9.41 10.38
CA MET A 58 16.93 -8.34 9.39
C MET A 58 16.31 -7.03 9.88
N PHE A 59 15.16 -7.09 10.56
CA PHE A 59 14.52 -5.93 11.19
C PHE A 59 15.41 -5.32 12.27
N ARG A 60 15.92 -6.12 13.19
CA ARG A 60 16.82 -5.64 14.26
C ARG A 60 18.13 -5.11 13.70
N PHE A 61 18.68 -5.71 12.65
CA PHE A 61 19.88 -5.20 11.98
C PHE A 61 19.65 -3.79 11.41
N ALA A 62 18.56 -3.61 10.67
CA ALA A 62 18.20 -2.30 10.10
C ALA A 62 17.91 -1.26 11.19
N TRP A 63 17.13 -1.65 12.21
CA TRP A 63 16.82 -0.79 13.36
C TRP A 63 18.09 -0.37 14.12
N ASN A 64 19.00 -1.31 14.40
CA ASN A 64 20.20 -1.01 15.17
C ASN A 64 21.11 -0.01 14.45
N GLY A 65 21.32 -0.18 13.13
CA GLY A 65 22.08 0.79 12.36
C GLY A 65 21.39 2.16 12.26
N TYR A 66 20.05 2.17 12.13
CA TYR A 66 19.28 3.41 12.19
C TYR A 66 19.44 4.09 13.55
N TYR A 67 19.26 3.35 14.64
CA TYR A 67 19.37 3.86 16.00
C TYR A 67 20.78 4.41 16.31
N GLU A 68 21.83 3.74 15.83
CA GLU A 68 23.21 4.16 16.07
C GLU A 68 23.64 5.38 15.25
N HIS A 69 23.17 5.49 14.00
CA HIS A 69 23.74 6.44 13.04
C HIS A 69 22.77 7.52 12.53
N ALA A 70 21.48 7.38 12.79
CA ALA A 70 20.46 8.27 12.25
C ALA A 70 19.44 8.73 13.28
N PHE A 71 18.98 7.90 14.22
CA PHE A 71 17.97 8.33 15.19
C PHE A 71 18.42 9.58 15.98
N PRO A 72 17.56 10.62 16.10
CA PRO A 72 16.14 10.69 15.74
C PRO A 72 15.82 11.33 14.37
N HIS A 73 16.77 11.36 13.43
CA HIS A 73 16.56 11.82 12.05
C HIS A 73 15.68 10.86 11.25
N ASP A 74 15.27 11.29 10.05
CA ASP A 74 14.29 10.54 9.26
C ASP A 74 14.82 9.19 8.76
N SER A 75 15.90 9.20 7.98
CA SER A 75 16.34 8.01 7.23
C SER A 75 17.82 7.73 7.38
N LEU A 76 18.16 6.45 7.55
CA LEU A 76 19.54 5.98 7.59
C LEU A 76 20.17 5.99 6.19
N ARG A 77 21.44 6.37 6.12
CA ARG A 77 22.28 6.17 4.95
C ARG A 77 23.31 5.08 5.23
N PRO A 78 22.96 3.80 5.05
CA PRO A 78 23.63 2.69 5.75
C PRO A 78 25.04 2.41 5.27
N LYS A 79 25.42 2.85 4.06
CA LYS A 79 26.80 2.77 3.57
C LYS A 79 27.72 3.81 4.21
N TYR A 80 27.15 4.95 4.59
CA TYR A 80 27.88 6.16 4.97
C TYR A 80 27.83 6.44 6.48
N ASN A 81 27.05 5.66 7.22
CA ASN A 81 26.80 5.79 8.66
C ASN A 81 26.45 7.23 9.05
N ASN A 82 25.53 7.81 8.29
CA ASN A 82 24.91 9.09 8.56
C ASN A 82 23.42 9.05 8.19
N TYR A 83 22.78 10.22 8.14
CA TYR A 83 21.34 10.34 7.94
C TYR A 83 20.98 11.33 6.85
N THR A 84 19.71 11.32 6.49
CA THR A 84 19.04 12.40 5.75
C THR A 84 17.69 12.68 6.41
N ASP A 85 17.29 13.94 6.44
CA ASP A 85 15.96 14.37 6.87
C ASP A 85 15.09 14.59 5.63
N ASP A 86 14.71 13.49 4.97
CA ASP A 86 13.92 13.48 3.76
C ASP A 86 12.41 13.58 4.01
N ARG A 87 11.97 13.52 5.28
CA ARG A 87 10.58 13.57 5.76
C ARG A 87 10.40 14.54 6.92
N ASN A 88 10.92 15.75 6.72
CA ASN A 88 10.76 16.94 7.58
C ASN A 88 11.45 16.86 8.96
N GLY A 89 12.27 15.84 9.22
CA GLY A 89 13.11 15.68 10.41
C GLY A 89 12.34 15.24 11.66
N TRP A 90 11.17 14.61 11.49
CA TRP A 90 10.35 14.11 12.61
C TRP A 90 10.66 12.65 12.99
N GLY A 91 11.62 12.02 12.33
CA GLY A 91 12.07 10.68 12.66
C GLY A 91 11.19 9.61 12.03
N VAL A 92 10.87 9.74 10.74
CA VAL A 92 9.94 8.85 10.02
C VAL A 92 10.25 7.36 10.22
N THR A 93 11.51 6.92 10.15
CA THR A 93 11.87 5.49 10.32
C THR A 93 11.49 4.95 11.71
N ALA A 94 11.52 5.79 12.75
CA ALA A 94 11.07 5.40 14.07
C ALA A 94 9.54 5.25 14.13
N VAL A 95 8.79 6.16 13.53
CA VAL A 95 7.32 6.11 13.54
C VAL A 95 6.80 4.98 12.64
N ASP A 96 7.32 4.85 11.43
CA ASP A 96 6.97 3.81 10.46
C ASP A 96 7.31 2.41 10.98
N GLY A 97 8.44 2.23 11.68
CA GLY A 97 8.85 0.94 12.21
C GLY A 97 8.13 0.50 13.50
N LEU A 98 7.33 1.38 14.13
CA LEU A 98 6.76 1.15 15.46
C LEU A 98 5.79 -0.03 15.49
N ASP A 99 4.83 -0.06 14.58
CA ASP A 99 3.83 -1.11 14.54
C ASP A 99 4.43 -2.46 14.12
N THR A 100 5.44 -2.50 13.25
CA THR A 100 6.23 -3.70 12.96
C THR A 100 6.92 -4.21 14.23
N ALA A 101 7.53 -3.33 15.01
CA ALA A 101 8.16 -3.69 16.28
C ALA A 101 7.13 -4.23 17.29
N ILE A 102 5.90 -3.69 17.29
CA ILE A 102 4.79 -4.20 18.11
C ILE A 102 4.39 -5.60 17.65
N LEU A 103 4.15 -5.80 16.35
CA LEU A 103 3.75 -7.08 15.76
C LEU A 103 4.80 -8.18 16.03
N MET A 104 6.08 -7.84 15.92
CA MET A 104 7.21 -8.72 16.21
C MET A 104 7.52 -8.83 17.72
N GLU A 105 6.77 -8.15 18.59
CA GLU A 105 6.98 -8.08 20.05
C GLU A 105 8.41 -7.66 20.48
N GLN A 106 9.04 -6.76 19.72
CA GLN A 106 10.37 -6.20 20.02
C GLN A 106 10.25 -5.06 21.05
N THR A 107 9.85 -5.41 22.28
CA THR A 107 9.44 -4.43 23.30
C THR A 107 10.49 -3.37 23.64
N ASP A 108 11.77 -3.69 23.52
CA ASP A 108 12.86 -2.74 23.75
C ASP A 108 12.89 -1.61 22.70
N ILE A 109 12.61 -1.96 21.44
CA ILE A 109 12.46 -1.01 20.33
C ILE A 109 11.17 -0.20 20.51
N VAL A 110 10.06 -0.86 20.85
CA VAL A 110 8.76 -0.20 21.09
C VAL A 110 8.88 0.87 22.17
N GLU A 111 9.43 0.55 23.34
CA GLU A 111 9.60 1.50 24.44
C GLU A 111 10.49 2.69 24.04
N THR A 112 11.56 2.43 23.28
CA THR A 112 12.48 3.47 22.79
C THR A 112 11.76 4.49 21.89
N ILE A 113 10.94 4.01 20.96
CA ILE A 113 10.17 4.87 20.05
C ILE A 113 9.08 5.62 20.82
N LEU A 114 8.39 4.96 21.76
CA LEU A 114 7.36 5.60 22.57
C LEU A 114 7.90 6.67 23.53
N ASP A 115 9.16 6.57 23.96
CA ASP A 115 9.85 7.65 24.69
C ASP A 115 10.21 8.83 23.78
N PHE A 116 10.41 8.60 22.49
CA PHE A 116 10.73 9.63 21.50
C PHE A 116 9.51 10.42 21.03
N ILE A 117 8.39 9.76 20.77
CA ILE A 117 7.20 10.37 20.18
C ILE A 117 6.73 11.66 20.89
N PRO A 118 6.70 11.75 22.24
CA PRO A 118 6.31 12.97 22.94
C PRO A 118 7.25 14.16 22.69
N THR A 119 8.46 13.93 22.17
CA THR A 119 9.46 14.97 21.90
C THR A 119 9.31 15.60 20.51
N ILE A 120 8.56 14.95 19.62
CA ILE A 120 8.32 15.43 18.25
C ILE A 120 7.44 16.68 18.30
N ASN A 121 7.83 17.72 17.56
CA ASN A 121 7.01 18.92 17.39
C ASN A 121 6.49 18.99 15.96
N PHE A 122 5.28 18.46 15.73
CA PHE A 122 4.64 18.46 14.43
C PHE A 122 4.18 19.85 13.94
N THR A 123 4.24 20.89 14.76
CA THR A 123 3.84 22.26 14.35
C THR A 123 4.97 23.02 13.64
N LYS A 124 6.11 22.38 13.37
CA LYS A 124 7.24 22.94 12.62
C LYS A 124 8.09 21.80 12.04
N THR A 125 8.74 22.05 10.91
CA THR A 125 9.76 21.14 10.38
C THR A 125 11.02 21.19 11.24
N ASN A 126 11.71 20.06 11.39
CA ASN A 126 12.96 19.95 12.14
C ASN A 126 14.18 19.93 11.21
N THR A 127 14.11 20.72 10.14
CA THR A 127 15.19 20.92 9.16
C THR A 127 15.87 22.28 9.38
N PRO A 128 17.11 22.50 8.88
CA PRO A 128 17.83 23.77 9.07
C PRO A 128 17.10 25.02 8.52
N LYS A 129 16.17 24.81 7.59
CA LYS A 129 15.25 25.81 7.03
C LYS A 129 13.87 25.16 6.91
N PRO A 130 12.77 25.95 6.89
CA PRO A 130 11.45 25.43 6.54
C PRO A 130 11.53 24.60 5.27
N SER A 131 11.11 23.33 5.35
CA SER A 131 11.05 22.40 4.22
C SER A 131 9.60 22.21 3.80
N SER A 132 9.39 21.88 2.52
CA SER A 132 8.06 21.48 2.04
C SER A 132 7.66 20.18 2.74
N VAL A 133 6.41 20.11 3.20
CA VAL A 133 5.79 18.92 3.77
C VAL A 133 4.84 18.37 2.71
N SER A 134 4.98 17.10 2.34
CA SER A 134 3.97 16.43 1.52
C SER A 134 2.87 15.89 2.43
N LEU A 135 1.62 16.29 2.17
CA LEU A 135 0.44 15.87 2.89
C LEU A 135 0.24 14.36 2.77
N PHE A 136 0.30 13.81 1.56
CA PHE A 136 0.17 12.37 1.30
C PHE A 136 1.22 11.58 2.06
N GLU A 137 2.50 11.92 1.90
CA GLU A 137 3.60 11.20 2.53
C GLU A 137 3.60 11.32 4.06
N THR A 138 3.14 12.45 4.59
CA THR A 138 3.01 12.65 6.04
C THR A 138 1.83 11.87 6.61
N ASN A 139 0.73 11.81 5.85
CA ASN A 139 -0.48 11.10 6.22
C ASN A 139 -0.22 9.59 6.35
N ILE A 140 0.25 8.96 5.29
CA ILE A 140 0.32 7.50 5.22
C ILE A 140 1.37 6.95 6.20
N ARG A 141 2.41 7.73 6.54
CA ARG A 141 3.51 7.34 7.43
C ARG A 141 3.29 7.73 8.88
N TYR A 142 3.30 9.03 9.15
CA TYR A 142 3.22 9.51 10.53
C TYR A 142 1.83 9.35 11.10
N LEU A 143 0.79 9.79 10.39
CA LEU A 143 -0.58 9.68 10.91
C LEU A 143 -1.01 8.20 10.95
N GLY A 144 -0.77 7.45 9.86
CA GLY A 144 -1.01 6.00 9.81
C GLY A 144 -0.29 5.22 10.91
N GLY A 145 1.03 5.42 11.06
CA GLY A 145 1.85 4.71 12.05
C GLY A 145 1.48 5.03 13.50
N LEU A 146 1.18 6.31 13.82
CA LEU A 146 0.72 6.71 15.15
C LEU A 146 -0.63 6.07 15.50
N LEU A 147 -1.60 6.10 14.57
CA LEU A 147 -2.94 5.54 14.76
C LEU A 147 -2.89 4.01 14.87
N SER A 148 -2.09 3.34 14.03
CA SER A 148 -1.94 1.89 14.10
C SER A 148 -1.30 1.43 15.40
N ALA A 149 -0.21 2.07 15.84
CA ALA A 149 0.41 1.76 17.11
C ALA A 149 -0.57 1.96 18.29
N TYR A 150 -1.42 2.99 18.22
CA TYR A 150 -2.47 3.22 19.22
C TYR A 150 -3.46 2.06 19.27
N ASP A 151 -4.01 1.65 18.13
CA ASP A 151 -4.99 0.56 18.04
C ASP A 151 -4.41 -0.79 18.47
N LEU A 152 -3.18 -1.11 18.04
CA LEU A 152 -2.52 -2.35 18.42
C LEU A 152 -2.29 -2.40 19.94
N LEU A 153 -1.76 -1.33 20.54
CA LEU A 153 -1.45 -1.28 21.98
C LEU A 153 -2.69 -1.11 22.87
N LYS A 154 -3.77 -0.50 22.37
CA LYS A 154 -5.09 -0.46 23.06
C LYS A 154 -5.92 -1.72 22.83
N GLY A 155 -5.60 -2.52 21.81
CA GLY A 155 -6.30 -3.75 21.45
C GLY A 155 -5.44 -5.00 21.67
N PRO A 156 -5.08 -5.73 20.60
CA PRO A 156 -4.51 -7.08 20.70
C PRO A 156 -3.16 -7.16 21.44
N PHE A 157 -2.38 -6.09 21.45
CA PHE A 157 -1.04 -6.04 22.07
C PHE A 157 -1.02 -5.39 23.46
N ARG A 158 -2.18 -5.23 24.12
CA ARG A 158 -2.26 -4.78 25.53
C ARG A 158 -1.43 -5.60 26.50
N HIS A 159 -1.16 -6.87 26.17
CA HIS A 159 -0.37 -7.78 26.99
C HIS A 159 1.12 -7.37 27.10
N LEU A 160 1.61 -6.49 26.22
CA LEU A 160 2.96 -5.91 26.31
C LEU A 160 3.12 -4.95 27.51
N LYS A 161 2.02 -4.52 28.15
CA LYS A 161 2.01 -3.70 29.39
C LYS A 161 2.77 -2.37 29.28
N ILE A 162 2.73 -1.76 28.10
CA ILE A 162 3.22 -0.40 27.86
C ILE A 162 2.45 0.60 28.76
N ASP A 163 3.12 1.63 29.26
CA ASP A 163 2.48 2.72 30.03
C ASP A 163 1.35 3.37 29.22
N GLU A 164 0.12 3.35 29.76
CA GLU A 164 -1.07 3.87 29.10
C GLU A 164 -0.91 5.34 28.66
N LYS A 165 -0.13 6.16 29.38
CA LYS A 165 0.12 7.56 29.01
C LYS A 165 0.96 7.67 27.74
N LYS A 166 1.94 6.78 27.55
CA LYS A 166 2.72 6.73 26.30
C LYS A 166 1.81 6.36 25.14
N VAL A 167 0.92 5.38 25.35
CA VAL A 167 -0.07 4.99 24.33
C VAL A 167 -1.02 6.14 24.01
N ASP A 168 -1.59 6.83 25.02
CA ASP A 168 -2.50 7.96 24.80
C ASP A 168 -1.81 9.17 24.12
N THR A 169 -0.49 9.29 24.26
CA THR A 169 0.29 10.34 23.58
C THR A 169 0.34 10.11 22.07
N LEU A 170 0.23 8.87 21.58
CA LEU A 170 0.16 8.56 20.15
C LEU A 170 -1.03 9.29 19.50
N LEU A 171 -2.22 9.14 20.08
CA LEU A 171 -3.43 9.80 19.59
C LEU A 171 -3.33 11.33 19.73
N THR A 172 -2.75 11.82 20.83
CA THR A 172 -2.53 13.27 21.03
C THR A 172 -1.62 13.86 19.94
N GLN A 173 -0.55 13.17 19.57
CA GLN A 173 0.35 13.59 18.51
C GLN A 173 -0.29 13.48 17.13
N ALA A 174 -1.05 12.41 16.86
CA ALA A 174 -1.83 12.24 15.64
C ALA A 174 -2.82 13.40 15.45
N THR A 175 -3.56 13.79 16.50
CA THR A 175 -4.45 14.97 16.47
C THR A 175 -3.69 16.26 16.21
N THR A 176 -2.55 16.47 16.88
CA THR A 176 -1.70 17.67 16.69
C THR A 176 -1.18 17.77 15.25
N LEU A 177 -0.77 16.64 14.67
CA LEU A 177 -0.33 16.57 13.28
C LEU A 177 -1.46 16.92 12.32
N ALA A 178 -2.63 16.28 12.44
CA ALA A 178 -3.78 16.56 11.59
C ALA A 178 -4.26 18.02 11.72
N ASP A 179 -4.29 18.58 12.93
CA ASP A 179 -4.61 19.99 13.15
C ASP A 179 -3.61 20.96 12.50
N THR A 180 -2.34 20.54 12.41
CA THR A 180 -1.31 21.31 11.71
C THR A 180 -1.50 21.23 10.20
N LEU A 181 -1.89 20.07 9.67
CA LEU A 181 -1.99 19.81 8.23
C LEU A 181 -3.32 20.28 7.60
N LYS A 182 -4.42 20.32 8.38
CA LYS A 182 -5.78 20.49 7.82
C LYS A 182 -6.02 21.76 7.01
N PHE A 183 -5.15 22.76 7.09
CA PHE A 183 -5.23 23.94 6.22
C PHE A 183 -4.96 23.62 4.75
N ALA A 184 -4.32 22.49 4.44
CA ALA A 184 -4.10 22.03 3.08
C ALA A 184 -5.42 21.88 2.30
N PHE A 185 -6.52 21.57 3.00
CA PHE A 185 -7.87 21.47 2.45
C PHE A 185 -8.59 22.81 2.29
N ASP A 186 -7.99 23.94 2.71
CA ASP A 186 -8.56 25.28 2.56
C ASP A 186 -8.38 25.80 1.12
N THR A 187 -9.02 25.08 0.19
CA THR A 187 -9.04 25.36 -1.24
C THR A 187 -10.49 25.55 -1.71
N PRO A 188 -10.73 26.14 -2.90
CA PRO A 188 -12.09 26.37 -3.38
C PRO A 188 -12.96 25.11 -3.41
N THR A 189 -12.38 23.99 -3.81
CA THR A 189 -13.05 22.69 -3.93
C THR A 189 -13.03 21.89 -2.62
N GLY A 190 -11.98 22.07 -1.81
CA GLY A 190 -11.65 21.18 -0.70
C GLY A 190 -10.64 20.10 -1.09
N ILE A 191 -10.29 19.95 -2.37
CA ILE A 191 -9.18 19.10 -2.80
C ILE A 191 -7.88 19.68 -2.23
N PRO A 192 -7.07 18.90 -1.50
CA PRO A 192 -5.96 19.46 -0.75
C PRO A 192 -4.75 19.81 -1.63
N LEU A 193 -4.00 20.80 -1.16
CA LEU A 193 -2.61 21.02 -1.58
C LEU A 193 -1.74 19.89 -1.05
N ASN A 194 -0.93 19.24 -1.90
CA ASN A 194 -0.03 18.19 -1.43
C ASN A 194 1.15 18.81 -0.69
N ASP A 195 1.85 19.72 -1.36
CA ASP A 195 3.11 20.24 -0.88
C ASP A 195 2.91 21.60 -0.23
N ILE A 196 3.18 21.66 1.06
CA ILE A 196 2.82 22.78 1.92
C ILE A 196 3.97 23.19 2.84
N PHE A 197 4.04 24.47 3.15
CA PHE A 197 4.86 25.00 4.24
C PHE A 197 3.97 25.21 5.47
N ILE A 198 4.15 24.39 6.50
CA ILE A 198 3.27 24.38 7.67
C ILE A 198 3.47 25.62 8.56
N GLU A 199 4.66 26.20 8.60
CA GLU A 199 4.99 27.32 9.49
C GLU A 199 4.32 28.63 9.08
N ASN A 200 4.13 28.85 7.77
CA ASN A 200 3.46 30.03 7.22
C ASN A 200 2.11 29.71 6.57
N ARG A 201 1.72 28.42 6.53
CA ARG A 201 0.46 27.91 5.98
C ARG A 201 0.26 28.28 4.51
N THR A 202 1.27 28.05 3.68
CA THR A 202 1.21 28.30 2.22
C THR A 202 1.46 27.03 1.42
N SER A 203 1.08 27.02 0.14
CA SER A 203 1.58 26.02 -0.82
C SER A 203 3.08 26.17 -1.00
N SER A 204 3.73 25.06 -1.33
CA SER A 204 5.07 25.02 -1.89
C SER A 204 4.93 25.18 -3.41
N ASP A 205 5.34 26.33 -3.97
CA ASP A 205 5.32 26.58 -5.41
C ASP A 205 6.25 25.63 -6.21
N GLY A 206 6.96 24.72 -5.54
CA GLY A 206 8.03 23.90 -6.09
C GLY A 206 7.63 22.52 -6.62
N SER A 207 6.39 22.07 -6.42
CA SER A 207 6.02 20.66 -6.72
C SER A 207 4.56 20.39 -7.11
N ASP A 208 3.60 21.26 -6.77
CA ASP A 208 2.27 21.15 -7.40
C ASP A 208 2.43 21.46 -8.89
N SER A 209 2.13 20.49 -9.75
CA SER A 209 2.23 20.67 -11.20
C SER A 209 1.26 21.78 -11.60
N LEU A 210 1.79 22.89 -12.13
CA LEU A 210 0.96 23.95 -12.66
C LEU A 210 0.51 23.55 -14.07
N THR A 211 -0.77 23.74 -14.37
CA THR A 211 -1.23 23.71 -15.77
C THR A 211 -0.54 24.82 -16.57
N GLN A 212 -0.60 24.76 -17.91
CA GLN A 212 -0.07 25.83 -18.76
C GLN A 212 -0.68 27.21 -18.44
N ASP A 213 -1.90 27.22 -17.92
CA ASP A 213 -2.63 28.42 -17.50
C ASP A 213 -2.40 28.81 -16.03
N GLY A 214 -1.50 28.11 -15.32
CA GLY A 214 -1.10 28.42 -13.96
C GLY A 214 -2.04 27.91 -12.86
N GLN A 215 -2.95 26.96 -13.16
CA GLN A 215 -3.80 26.32 -12.15
C GLN A 215 -3.03 25.23 -11.41
N ARG A 216 -3.34 25.03 -10.13
CA ARG A 216 -2.69 23.99 -9.32
C ARG A 216 -3.37 22.66 -9.56
N THR A 217 -2.57 21.59 -9.54
CA THR A 217 -3.06 20.25 -9.77
C THR A 217 -2.59 19.30 -8.68
N THR A 218 -3.36 18.23 -8.47
CA THR A 218 -2.98 17.13 -7.61
C THR A 218 -3.20 15.81 -8.33
N SER A 219 -2.48 14.77 -7.90
CA SER A 219 -2.67 13.42 -8.42
C SER A 219 -3.81 12.71 -7.69
N LEU A 220 -4.38 11.70 -8.34
CA LEU A 220 -5.45 10.88 -7.80
C LEU A 220 -5.03 10.19 -6.50
N ALA A 221 -3.81 9.63 -6.45
CA ALA A 221 -3.27 8.99 -5.25
C ALA A 221 -3.19 9.96 -4.06
N VAL A 222 -2.72 11.20 -4.27
CA VAL A 222 -2.65 12.20 -3.18
C VAL A 222 -4.03 12.51 -2.64
N MET A 223 -5.01 12.71 -3.52
CA MET A 223 -6.38 13.06 -3.13
C MET A 223 -7.12 11.89 -2.48
N GLY A 224 -6.98 10.68 -3.03
CA GLY A 224 -7.74 9.48 -2.64
C GLY A 224 -7.14 8.68 -1.48
N SER A 225 -5.95 9.04 -0.99
CA SER A 225 -5.23 8.23 0.02
C SER A 225 -5.07 8.95 1.35
N LEU A 226 -6.08 9.72 1.72
CA LEU A 226 -6.17 10.43 3.01
C LEU A 226 -7.35 9.96 3.84
N VAL A 227 -8.42 9.46 3.20
CA VAL A 227 -9.70 9.22 3.84
C VAL A 227 -9.63 8.20 4.99
N LEU A 228 -8.80 7.17 4.85
CA LEU A 228 -8.74 6.09 5.84
C LEU A 228 -8.21 6.61 7.18
N GLU A 229 -7.05 7.27 7.19
CA GLU A 229 -6.43 7.78 8.41
C GLU A 229 -7.25 8.95 9.01
N TRP A 230 -7.75 9.85 8.16
CA TRP A 230 -8.50 11.02 8.62
C TRP A 230 -9.87 10.65 9.16
N GLN A 231 -10.57 9.72 8.52
CA GLN A 231 -11.83 9.19 9.05
C GLN A 231 -11.61 8.41 10.35
N HIS A 232 -10.54 7.62 10.41
CA HIS A 232 -10.21 6.86 11.61
C HIS A 232 -9.85 7.78 12.79
N LEU A 233 -9.11 8.86 12.54
CA LEU A 233 -8.85 9.90 13.53
C LEU A 233 -10.14 10.56 14.03
N SER A 234 -11.10 10.85 13.15
CA SER A 234 -12.42 11.34 13.54
C SER A 234 -13.17 10.36 14.44
N ASP A 235 -13.15 9.07 14.11
CA ASP A 235 -13.83 8.04 14.91
C ASP A 235 -13.20 7.87 16.30
N LEU A 236 -11.87 7.97 16.42
CA LEU A 236 -11.15 7.88 17.70
C LEU A 236 -11.30 9.13 18.57
N THR A 237 -11.24 10.33 17.98
CA THR A 237 -11.29 11.60 18.71
C THR A 237 -12.72 12.08 18.99
N GLY A 238 -13.69 11.65 18.18
CA GLY A 238 -15.06 12.14 18.19
C GLY A 238 -15.25 13.49 17.48
N ASP A 239 -14.20 14.07 16.87
CA ASP A 239 -14.31 15.29 16.06
C ASP A 239 -14.50 14.91 14.58
N PRO A 240 -15.67 15.18 13.97
CA PRO A 240 -15.95 14.76 12.60
C PRO A 240 -15.17 15.54 11.53
N GLN A 241 -14.53 16.66 11.88
CA GLN A 241 -13.91 17.54 10.89
C GLN A 241 -12.87 16.83 10.02
N TYR A 242 -12.12 15.87 10.58
CA TYR A 242 -11.02 15.23 9.85
C TYR A 242 -11.56 14.35 8.72
N GLY A 243 -12.49 13.44 9.04
CA GLY A 243 -13.19 12.64 8.05
C GLY A 243 -13.95 13.48 7.03
N GLU A 244 -14.66 14.53 7.46
CA GLU A 244 -15.42 15.42 6.56
C GLU A 244 -14.52 16.11 5.52
N LEU A 245 -13.32 16.54 5.89
CA LEU A 245 -12.36 17.17 4.97
C LEU A 245 -11.87 16.18 3.91
N ALA A 246 -11.46 14.98 4.31
CA ALA A 246 -10.95 13.98 3.38
C ALA A 246 -12.05 13.45 2.44
N ASN A 247 -13.24 13.14 2.95
CA ASN A 247 -14.37 12.69 2.12
C ASN A 247 -14.78 13.73 1.09
N ARG A 248 -14.82 15.02 1.48
CA ARG A 248 -15.18 16.10 0.54
C ARG A 248 -14.20 16.20 -0.64
N ALA A 249 -12.91 15.96 -0.41
CA ALA A 249 -11.93 15.96 -1.49
C ALA A 249 -12.20 14.81 -2.48
N GLU A 250 -12.57 13.64 -1.96
CA GLU A 250 -12.73 12.41 -2.73
C GLU A 250 -14.04 12.35 -3.54
N ASP A 251 -15.07 13.11 -3.13
CA ASP A 251 -16.35 13.23 -3.85
C ASP A 251 -16.19 13.54 -5.35
N TYR A 252 -15.17 14.34 -5.71
CA TYR A 252 -14.85 14.69 -7.10
C TYR A 252 -14.45 13.49 -7.96
N TRP A 253 -13.89 12.44 -7.35
CA TRP A 253 -13.51 11.21 -8.03
C TRP A 253 -14.54 10.08 -7.86
N LEU A 254 -15.26 10.04 -6.74
CA LEU A 254 -16.35 9.08 -6.53
C LEU A 254 -17.54 9.35 -7.47
N SER A 255 -17.79 10.63 -7.79
CA SER A 255 -18.81 11.10 -8.73
C SER A 255 -18.22 12.02 -9.81
N PRO A 256 -17.36 11.49 -10.69
CA PRO A 256 -16.60 12.32 -11.62
C PRO A 256 -17.49 12.88 -12.73
N SER A 257 -17.12 14.05 -13.26
CA SER A 257 -17.81 14.67 -14.40
C SER A 257 -17.56 13.93 -15.72
N SER A 258 -16.43 13.22 -15.82
CA SER A 258 -16.07 12.37 -16.95
C SER A 258 -15.19 11.20 -16.48
N GLU A 259 -15.24 10.08 -17.20
CA GLU A 259 -14.39 8.92 -16.96
C GLU A 259 -14.09 8.23 -18.29
N VAL A 260 -12.93 7.59 -18.41
CA VAL A 260 -12.54 6.85 -19.62
C VAL A 260 -13.39 5.59 -19.73
N TRP A 261 -13.52 4.88 -18.62
CA TRP A 261 -14.45 3.78 -18.41
C TRP A 261 -15.07 3.90 -17.02
N PRO A 262 -16.20 3.25 -16.71
CA PRO A 262 -16.76 3.22 -15.37
C PRO A 262 -15.71 2.90 -14.32
N GLY A 263 -15.51 3.81 -13.36
CA GLY A 263 -14.53 3.62 -12.29
C GLY A 263 -13.11 4.07 -12.62
N LEU A 264 -12.75 4.25 -13.90
CA LEU A 264 -11.39 4.58 -14.34
C LEU A 264 -11.33 6.00 -14.95
N THR A 265 -10.63 6.90 -14.28
CA THR A 265 -10.45 8.31 -14.69
C THR A 265 -9.00 8.59 -15.08
N GLY A 266 -8.75 9.77 -15.64
CA GLY A 266 -7.41 10.35 -15.58
C GLY A 266 -6.93 10.52 -14.14
N GLY A 267 -5.61 10.67 -13.99
CA GLY A 267 -4.93 10.75 -12.70
C GLY A 267 -4.70 12.16 -12.18
N ASN A 268 -4.88 13.21 -12.99
CA ASN A 268 -4.63 14.59 -12.54
C ASN A 268 -5.92 15.40 -12.39
N PHE A 269 -6.04 16.13 -11.29
CA PHE A 269 -7.23 16.92 -10.93
C PHE A 269 -6.86 18.38 -10.68
N SER A 270 -7.71 19.31 -11.13
CA SER A 270 -7.61 20.73 -10.77
C SER A 270 -8.02 20.96 -9.33
N ILE A 271 -7.17 21.61 -8.54
CA ILE A 271 -7.49 21.99 -7.16
C ILE A 271 -8.55 23.10 -7.14
N GLU A 272 -8.57 23.98 -8.15
CA GLU A 272 -9.51 25.09 -8.22
C GLU A 272 -10.93 24.69 -8.65
N THR A 273 -11.07 23.69 -9.54
CA THR A 273 -12.36 23.33 -10.14
C THR A 273 -12.81 21.89 -9.86
N GLY A 274 -11.87 21.00 -9.54
CA GLY A 274 -12.13 19.56 -9.40
C GLY A 274 -12.29 18.83 -10.74
N GLU A 275 -11.98 19.50 -11.85
CA GLU A 275 -11.98 18.87 -13.17
C GLU A 275 -10.81 17.89 -13.31
N ILE A 276 -11.08 16.78 -14.00
CA ILE A 276 -10.06 15.83 -14.43
C ILE A 276 -9.32 16.43 -15.64
N LEU A 277 -8.00 16.47 -15.58
CA LEU A 277 -7.15 17.24 -16.51
C LEU A 277 -6.45 16.38 -17.57
N ASP A 278 -6.48 15.07 -17.40
CA ASP A 278 -5.91 14.12 -18.35
C ASP A 278 -6.82 12.90 -18.55
N ASN A 279 -6.40 12.01 -19.44
CA ASN A 279 -7.05 10.74 -19.71
C ASN A 279 -6.04 9.59 -19.68
N TYR A 280 -4.92 9.79 -18.99
CA TYR A 280 -3.89 8.80 -18.76
C TYR A 280 -4.03 8.27 -17.33
N GLY A 281 -3.91 6.96 -17.15
CA GLY A 281 -4.06 6.36 -15.83
C GLY A 281 -3.86 4.86 -15.82
N GLY A 282 -4.30 4.25 -14.73
CA GLY A 282 -4.12 2.84 -14.43
C GLY A 282 -3.89 2.65 -12.94
N TRP A 283 -3.32 1.51 -12.58
CA TRP A 283 -3.02 1.15 -11.19
C TRP A 283 -1.55 1.43 -10.84
N THR A 284 -0.93 2.40 -11.52
CA THR A 284 0.49 2.77 -11.36
C THR A 284 0.65 4.05 -10.53
N SER A 285 1.90 4.51 -10.38
CA SER A 285 2.24 5.69 -9.58
C SER A 285 1.32 6.88 -9.84
N GLY A 286 0.91 7.55 -8.76
CA GLY A 286 0.01 8.70 -8.80
C GLY A 286 -1.47 8.37 -8.91
N ASN A 287 -1.84 7.08 -8.99
CA ASN A 287 -3.21 6.60 -9.07
C ASN A 287 -3.50 5.44 -8.12
N ASP A 288 -2.56 4.50 -8.03
CA ASP A 288 -2.54 3.28 -7.21
C ASP A 288 -3.40 3.32 -5.92
N SER A 289 -2.89 3.98 -4.90
CA SER A 289 -3.39 3.96 -3.51
C SER A 289 -4.81 4.52 -3.37
N ALA A 290 -5.27 5.36 -4.29
CA ALA A 290 -6.67 5.78 -4.32
C ALA A 290 -7.60 4.60 -4.63
N TYR A 291 -7.27 3.76 -5.62
CA TYR A 291 -8.04 2.56 -5.93
C TYR A 291 -7.97 1.53 -4.79
N GLU A 292 -6.83 1.44 -4.13
CA GLU A 292 -6.64 0.62 -2.93
C GLU A 292 -7.59 1.04 -1.80
N TYR A 293 -7.72 2.36 -1.57
CA TYR A 293 -8.55 2.91 -0.51
C TYR A 293 -10.04 2.73 -0.77
N LEU A 294 -10.48 2.55 -2.02
CA LEU A 294 -11.87 2.20 -2.30
C LEU A 294 -12.30 0.90 -1.60
N ILE A 295 -11.54 -0.18 -1.80
CA ILE A 295 -11.90 -1.46 -1.16
C ILE A 295 -11.59 -1.44 0.34
N LYS A 296 -10.51 -0.75 0.76
CA LYS A 296 -10.14 -0.65 2.17
C LYS A 296 -11.15 0.16 2.99
N MET A 297 -11.74 1.22 2.45
CA MET A 297 -12.81 1.97 3.11
C MET A 297 -14.10 1.15 3.22
N PHE A 298 -14.42 0.34 2.21
CA PHE A 298 -15.52 -0.61 2.31
C PHE A 298 -15.29 -1.64 3.43
N VAL A 299 -14.08 -2.16 3.58
CA VAL A 299 -13.71 -3.06 4.68
C VAL A 299 -13.74 -2.34 6.04
N TYR A 300 -13.28 -1.09 6.09
CA TYR A 300 -13.27 -0.28 7.30
C TYR A 300 -14.65 -0.11 7.93
N ASP A 301 -15.66 0.22 7.11
CA ASP A 301 -17.06 0.23 7.52
C ASP A 301 -17.99 0.10 6.30
N PRO A 302 -18.51 -1.10 6.01
CA PRO A 302 -19.34 -1.35 4.82
C PRO A 302 -20.71 -0.69 4.91
N GLU A 303 -21.19 -0.32 6.11
CA GLU A 303 -22.45 0.41 6.28
C GLU A 303 -22.28 1.89 5.90
N ARG A 304 -21.14 2.50 6.23
CA ARG A 304 -20.85 3.91 5.89
C ARG A 304 -20.29 4.08 4.48
N PHE A 305 -19.44 3.16 4.01
CA PHE A 305 -18.65 3.30 2.79
C PHE A 305 -19.03 2.30 1.69
N SER A 306 -20.29 1.86 1.64
CA SER A 306 -20.79 0.98 0.57
C SER A 306 -20.53 1.55 -0.84
N HIS A 307 -20.65 2.87 -0.98
CA HIS A 307 -20.42 3.60 -2.24
C HIS A 307 -18.95 3.57 -2.70
N TYR A 308 -17.98 3.44 -1.78
CA TYR A 308 -16.58 3.19 -2.13
C TYR A 308 -16.43 1.80 -2.75
N GLY A 309 -17.06 0.78 -2.17
CA GLY A 309 -17.11 -0.57 -2.74
C GLY A 309 -17.79 -0.62 -4.12
N GLU A 310 -18.86 0.13 -4.32
CA GLU A 310 -19.51 0.27 -5.64
C GLU A 310 -18.57 0.92 -6.67
N ARG A 311 -17.79 1.93 -6.27
CA ARG A 311 -16.78 2.54 -7.14
C ARG A 311 -15.65 1.57 -7.45
N PHE A 312 -15.16 0.81 -6.46
CA PHE A 312 -14.16 -0.24 -6.64
C PHE A 312 -14.66 -1.30 -7.64
N THR A 313 -15.92 -1.72 -7.52
CA THR A 313 -16.54 -2.68 -8.44
C THR A 313 -16.47 -2.20 -9.88
N LYS A 314 -16.80 -0.94 -10.13
CA LYS A 314 -16.71 -0.35 -11.48
C LYS A 314 -15.27 -0.35 -11.98
N ALA A 315 -14.31 0.09 -11.14
CA ALA A 315 -12.90 0.15 -11.50
C ALA A 315 -12.33 -1.26 -11.78
N ALA A 316 -12.63 -2.24 -10.94
CA ALA A 316 -12.19 -3.62 -11.08
C ALA A 316 -12.78 -4.27 -12.35
N ASP A 317 -14.09 -4.14 -12.57
CA ASP A 317 -14.75 -4.72 -13.74
C ASP A 317 -14.28 -4.06 -15.06
N SER A 318 -14.07 -2.73 -15.07
CA SER A 318 -13.47 -2.02 -16.19
C SER A 318 -12.01 -2.42 -16.43
N THR A 319 -11.23 -2.62 -15.36
CA THR A 319 -9.84 -3.09 -15.44
C THR A 319 -9.77 -4.47 -16.08
N ILE A 320 -10.60 -5.41 -15.62
CA ILE A 320 -10.73 -6.75 -16.20
C ILE A 320 -11.06 -6.67 -17.69
N LYS A 321 -12.02 -5.82 -18.05
CA LYS A 321 -12.53 -5.72 -19.42
C LYS A 321 -11.57 -5.02 -20.38
N HIS A 322 -10.83 -4.01 -19.91
CA HIS A 322 -10.14 -3.06 -20.77
C HIS A 322 -8.62 -3.02 -20.59
N LEU A 323 -8.08 -3.44 -19.46
CA LEU A 323 -6.65 -3.29 -19.14
C LEU A 323 -5.92 -4.61 -18.87
N VAL A 324 -6.65 -5.72 -18.69
CA VAL A 324 -6.01 -7.04 -18.61
C VAL A 324 -5.28 -7.34 -19.90
N SER A 325 -3.99 -7.66 -19.77
CA SER A 325 -3.06 -7.85 -20.87
C SER A 325 -2.15 -9.07 -20.62
N HIS A 326 -1.66 -9.64 -21.72
CA HIS A 326 -0.84 -10.84 -21.74
C HIS A 326 0.38 -10.60 -22.64
N PRO A 327 1.62 -10.75 -22.14
CA PRO A 327 2.80 -10.65 -23.00
C PRO A 327 2.78 -11.68 -24.12
N SER A 328 3.09 -11.27 -25.35
CA SER A 328 3.03 -12.15 -26.52
C SER A 328 3.95 -13.38 -26.42
N SER A 329 5.08 -13.26 -25.71
CA SER A 329 6.03 -14.35 -25.47
C SER A 329 5.61 -15.30 -24.34
N ARG A 330 4.71 -14.87 -23.45
CA ARG A 330 4.25 -15.59 -22.25
C ARG A 330 2.74 -15.39 -22.04
N PRO A 331 1.89 -15.95 -22.94
CA PRO A 331 0.44 -15.80 -22.85
C PRO A 331 -0.17 -16.45 -21.60
N ASP A 332 0.59 -17.29 -20.90
CA ASP A 332 0.24 -17.86 -19.61
C ASP A 332 0.35 -16.87 -18.45
N LEU A 333 0.98 -15.71 -18.65
CA LEU A 333 1.03 -14.62 -17.67
C LEU A 333 -0.08 -13.60 -17.95
N THR A 334 -0.58 -12.98 -16.89
CA THR A 334 -1.69 -12.02 -16.95
C THR A 334 -1.40 -10.87 -16.01
N PHE A 335 -1.47 -9.64 -16.51
CA PHE A 335 -1.34 -8.43 -15.69
C PHE A 335 -2.22 -7.30 -16.20
N VAL A 336 -2.09 -6.13 -15.59
CA VAL A 336 -2.84 -4.92 -15.93
C VAL A 336 -1.91 -3.90 -16.58
N SER A 337 -2.28 -3.46 -17.78
CA SER A 337 -1.64 -2.37 -18.49
C SER A 337 -2.07 -1.02 -17.92
N THR A 338 -1.30 0.03 -18.18
CA THR A 338 -1.80 1.42 -18.08
C THR A 338 -2.66 1.76 -19.31
N PHE A 339 -3.25 2.96 -19.33
CA PHE A 339 -3.99 3.46 -20.48
C PHE A 339 -3.71 4.92 -20.79
N ALA A 340 -3.93 5.30 -22.05
CA ALA A 340 -3.98 6.67 -22.53
C ALA A 340 -5.20 6.84 -23.43
N GLY A 341 -6.21 7.60 -22.96
CA GLY A 341 -7.55 7.54 -23.54
C GLY A 341 -8.08 6.11 -23.50
N THR A 342 -8.63 5.62 -24.61
CA THR A 342 -9.18 4.25 -24.68
C THR A 342 -8.16 3.19 -25.11
N GLU A 343 -6.88 3.55 -25.24
CA GLU A 343 -5.82 2.65 -25.69
C GLU A 343 -5.04 2.08 -24.49
N GLN A 344 -4.75 0.78 -24.53
CA GLN A 344 -3.83 0.16 -23.58
C GLN A 344 -2.39 0.58 -23.88
N VAL A 345 -1.61 0.85 -22.83
CA VAL A 345 -0.17 1.05 -22.94
C VAL A 345 0.52 -0.11 -22.22
N ASN A 346 1.24 -0.93 -22.98
CA ASN A 346 1.76 -2.25 -22.59
C ASN A 346 2.99 -2.18 -21.66
N TYR A 347 2.81 -1.53 -20.52
CA TYR A 347 3.74 -1.57 -19.41
C TYR A 347 2.99 -1.46 -18.08
N THR A 348 3.71 -1.78 -17.01
CA THR A 348 3.31 -1.54 -15.63
C THR A 348 4.52 -1.25 -14.75
N GLU A 349 4.29 -0.93 -13.49
CA GLU A 349 5.32 -0.59 -12.51
C GLU A 349 5.33 -1.58 -11.35
N PHE A 350 6.42 -1.62 -10.60
CA PHE A 350 6.47 -2.40 -9.36
C PHE A 350 5.39 -1.95 -8.37
N LEU A 351 5.10 -0.64 -8.33
CA LEU A 351 4.04 -0.07 -7.50
C LEU A 351 2.71 -0.75 -7.77
N ALA A 352 2.38 -1.02 -9.03
CA ALA A 352 1.14 -1.67 -9.43
C ALA A 352 1.01 -3.14 -8.95
N CYS A 353 2.07 -3.74 -8.38
CA CYS A 353 1.98 -5.10 -7.85
C CYS A 353 1.01 -5.25 -6.68
N PHE A 354 0.61 -4.17 -6.00
CA PHE A 354 -0.40 -4.18 -4.93
C PHE A 354 -1.80 -4.62 -5.42
N ILE A 355 -2.07 -4.50 -6.73
CA ILE A 355 -3.37 -4.82 -7.33
C ILE A 355 -3.81 -6.26 -7.07
N GLY A 356 -2.86 -7.19 -6.94
CA GLY A 356 -3.12 -8.58 -6.58
C GLY A 356 -3.84 -8.68 -5.24
N GLY A 357 -3.27 -8.06 -4.20
CA GLY A 357 -3.84 -7.96 -2.86
C GLY A 357 -5.19 -7.26 -2.85
N SER A 358 -5.33 -6.15 -3.59
CA SER A 358 -6.60 -5.42 -3.71
C SER A 358 -7.74 -6.29 -4.28
N PHE A 359 -7.48 -7.04 -5.35
CA PHE A 359 -8.48 -7.94 -5.94
C PHE A 359 -8.81 -9.13 -5.04
N ILE A 360 -7.82 -9.68 -4.32
CA ILE A 360 -8.03 -10.77 -3.35
C ILE A 360 -8.88 -10.30 -2.16
N LEU A 361 -8.58 -9.11 -1.62
CA LEU A 361 -9.36 -8.49 -0.56
C LEU A 361 -10.80 -8.23 -1.02
N GLY A 362 -10.96 -7.63 -2.21
CA GLY A 362 -12.27 -7.38 -2.81
C GLY A 362 -13.07 -8.64 -3.07
N SER A 363 -12.41 -9.73 -3.49
CA SER A 363 -13.05 -11.01 -3.73
C SER A 363 -13.74 -11.56 -2.48
N SER A 364 -13.07 -11.44 -1.33
CA SER A 364 -13.58 -11.92 -0.04
C SER A 364 -14.61 -10.94 0.54
N ALA A 365 -14.24 -9.68 0.72
CA ALA A 365 -15.06 -8.69 1.41
C ALA A 365 -16.38 -8.37 0.67
N MET A 366 -16.39 -8.46 -0.67
CA MET A 366 -17.55 -8.13 -1.50
C MET A 366 -18.29 -9.35 -2.07
N ASP A 367 -17.94 -10.58 -1.65
CA ASP A 367 -18.51 -11.82 -2.21
C ASP A 367 -18.40 -11.89 -3.75
N ARG A 368 -17.21 -11.57 -4.28
CA ARG A 368 -16.86 -11.57 -5.71
C ARG A 368 -15.81 -12.65 -6.01
N PRO A 369 -16.17 -13.95 -5.95
CA PRO A 369 -15.21 -15.04 -6.15
C PRO A 369 -14.56 -15.02 -7.55
N ASP A 370 -15.17 -14.36 -8.53
CA ASP A 370 -14.62 -14.17 -9.87
C ASP A 370 -13.39 -13.25 -9.92
N TRP A 371 -13.18 -12.39 -8.92
CA TRP A 371 -11.99 -11.55 -8.83
C TRP A 371 -10.75 -12.27 -8.30
N LEU A 372 -10.92 -13.39 -7.59
CA LEU A 372 -9.83 -14.12 -6.97
C LEU A 372 -8.79 -14.60 -8.00
N ASP A 373 -9.25 -15.17 -9.11
CA ASP A 373 -8.35 -15.70 -10.16
C ASP A 373 -7.50 -14.59 -10.80
N TYR A 374 -8.05 -13.38 -10.92
CA TYR A 374 -7.32 -12.20 -11.36
C TYR A 374 -6.28 -11.77 -10.32
N GLY A 375 -6.68 -11.65 -9.05
CA GLY A 375 -5.76 -11.28 -7.97
C GLY A 375 -4.58 -12.24 -7.82
N LEU A 376 -4.82 -13.55 -7.91
CA LEU A 376 -3.76 -14.58 -7.91
C LEU A 376 -2.89 -14.53 -9.18
N SER A 377 -3.47 -14.22 -10.34
CA SER A 377 -2.72 -14.09 -11.59
C SER A 377 -1.83 -12.84 -11.61
N PHE A 378 -2.32 -11.72 -11.08
CA PHE A 378 -1.54 -10.49 -10.93
C PHE A 378 -0.37 -10.70 -9.96
N SER A 379 -0.63 -11.36 -8.83
CA SER A 379 0.40 -11.73 -7.84
C SER A 379 1.53 -12.57 -8.46
N GLU A 380 1.20 -13.51 -9.36
CA GLU A 380 2.18 -14.36 -10.05
C GLU A 380 2.97 -13.62 -11.12
N TYR A 381 2.37 -12.65 -11.82
CA TYR A 381 3.14 -11.82 -12.75
C TYR A 381 4.27 -11.11 -12.02
N CYS A 382 3.99 -10.55 -10.85
CA CYS A 382 5.00 -9.93 -9.99
C CYS A 382 6.02 -10.96 -9.47
N ALA A 383 5.58 -12.16 -9.04
CA ALA A 383 6.50 -13.25 -8.68
C ALA A 383 7.45 -13.64 -9.84
N ASN A 384 6.92 -13.70 -11.06
CA ASN A 384 7.68 -13.96 -12.27
C ASN A 384 8.72 -12.85 -12.55
N GLY A 385 8.38 -11.60 -12.24
CA GLY A 385 9.30 -10.47 -12.21
C GLY A 385 10.57 -10.73 -11.41
N TYR A 386 10.39 -11.07 -10.13
CA TYR A 386 11.47 -11.36 -9.20
C TYR A 386 12.24 -12.64 -9.59
N ARG A 387 11.56 -13.61 -10.19
CA ARG A 387 12.15 -14.90 -10.63
C ARG A 387 13.17 -14.76 -11.76
N TYR A 388 12.93 -13.83 -12.70
CA TYR A 388 13.71 -13.74 -13.94
C TYR A 388 14.69 -12.56 -14.00
N THR A 389 14.77 -11.74 -12.95
CA THR A 389 15.90 -10.82 -12.77
C THR A 389 17.07 -11.54 -12.10
N ALA A 390 18.30 -11.22 -12.52
CA ALA A 390 19.49 -11.94 -12.02
C ALA A 390 19.76 -11.69 -10.53
N SER A 391 19.41 -10.51 -10.03
CA SER A 391 19.51 -10.14 -8.62
C SER A 391 18.48 -10.85 -7.73
N GLY A 392 17.39 -11.37 -8.29
CA GLY A 392 16.22 -11.85 -7.55
C GLY A 392 15.30 -10.75 -7.02
N ILE A 393 15.47 -9.51 -7.50
CA ILE A 393 14.69 -8.32 -7.13
C ILE A 393 13.85 -7.88 -8.33
N GLY A 394 12.56 -7.61 -8.13
CA GLY A 394 11.68 -7.14 -9.20
C GLY A 394 12.13 -5.79 -9.78
N PRO A 395 11.97 -5.57 -11.09
CA PRO A 395 12.27 -4.27 -11.71
C PRO A 395 11.26 -3.20 -11.31
N THR A 396 11.67 -1.94 -11.42
CA THR A 396 10.80 -0.78 -11.21
C THR A 396 9.70 -0.69 -12.26
N LEU A 397 9.98 -1.09 -13.50
CA LEU A 397 9.03 -1.04 -14.61
C LEU A 397 9.15 -2.32 -15.46
N TYR A 398 8.00 -2.91 -15.78
CA TYR A 398 7.87 -4.06 -16.67
C TYR A 398 7.21 -3.61 -17.96
N SER A 399 7.87 -3.77 -19.09
CA SER A 399 7.27 -3.51 -20.40
C SER A 399 7.14 -4.80 -21.20
N TRP A 400 6.04 -4.92 -21.94
CA TRP A 400 5.84 -5.97 -22.95
C TRP A 400 5.45 -5.38 -24.31
N ASP A 401 5.73 -4.08 -24.50
CA ASP A 401 5.61 -3.38 -25.78
C ASP A 401 6.72 -3.83 -26.75
N THR A 402 6.33 -4.55 -27.81
CA THR A 402 7.27 -5.09 -28.79
C THR A 402 7.88 -4.02 -29.70
N ASP A 403 7.20 -2.89 -29.89
CA ASP A 403 7.73 -1.79 -30.69
C ASP A 403 8.86 -1.11 -29.91
N LEU A 404 8.67 -0.87 -28.61
CA LEU A 404 9.71 -0.36 -27.72
C LEU A 404 10.88 -1.36 -27.57
N LEU A 405 10.60 -2.66 -27.48
CA LEU A 405 11.63 -3.71 -27.45
C LEU A 405 12.50 -3.73 -28.73
N SER A 406 11.93 -3.39 -29.88
CA SER A 406 12.64 -3.40 -31.16
C SER A 406 13.70 -2.29 -31.29
N GLN A 407 13.64 -1.28 -30.42
CA GLN A 407 14.55 -0.14 -30.45
C GLN A 407 15.98 -0.56 -30.05
N PRO A 408 17.04 0.04 -30.64
CA PRO A 408 18.43 -0.35 -30.40
C PRO A 408 18.87 -0.40 -28.93
N GLU A 409 18.30 0.46 -28.09
CA GLU A 409 18.54 0.56 -26.64
C GLU A 409 17.95 -0.60 -25.83
N ASN A 410 16.88 -1.25 -26.32
CA ASN A 410 16.16 -2.30 -25.59
C ASN A 410 16.31 -3.69 -26.21
N ASN A 411 16.73 -3.78 -27.49
CA ASN A 411 16.72 -5.05 -28.24
C ASN A 411 17.66 -6.13 -27.67
N ASN A 412 18.64 -5.74 -26.87
CA ASN A 412 19.53 -6.63 -26.12
C ASN A 412 18.78 -7.49 -25.09
N GLN A 413 17.54 -7.14 -24.74
CA GLN A 413 16.67 -7.87 -23.81
C GLN A 413 15.70 -8.84 -24.50
N THR A 414 15.84 -9.10 -25.81
CA THR A 414 14.97 -10.05 -26.53
C THR A 414 14.92 -11.44 -25.88
N GLU A 415 16.06 -11.94 -25.37
CA GLU A 415 16.11 -13.21 -24.65
C GLU A 415 15.34 -13.17 -23.32
N LEU A 416 15.49 -12.07 -22.56
CA LEU A 416 14.73 -11.85 -21.33
C LEU A 416 13.23 -11.82 -21.62
N TYR A 417 12.80 -11.05 -22.62
CA TYR A 417 11.40 -10.98 -23.03
C TYR A 417 10.85 -12.35 -23.42
N SER A 418 11.61 -13.13 -24.20
CA SER A 418 11.18 -14.46 -24.65
C SER A 418 10.93 -15.44 -23.50
N ARG A 419 11.71 -15.36 -22.41
CA ARG A 419 11.55 -16.28 -21.25
C ARG A 419 10.64 -15.72 -20.17
N ALA A 420 10.69 -14.43 -19.91
CA ALA A 420 10.08 -13.79 -18.76
C ALA A 420 8.76 -13.10 -19.09
N GLY A 421 8.48 -12.76 -20.36
CA GLY A 421 7.28 -12.00 -20.71
C GLY A 421 7.41 -10.49 -20.48
N PHE A 422 8.58 -10.00 -20.10
CA PHE A 422 8.83 -8.57 -19.94
C PHE A 422 10.27 -8.21 -20.29
N PHE A 423 10.53 -6.94 -20.53
CA PHE A 423 11.84 -6.30 -20.51
C PHE A 423 11.77 -5.01 -19.69
N ILE A 424 12.92 -4.44 -19.37
CA ILE A 424 13.04 -3.21 -18.59
C ILE A 424 13.53 -2.13 -19.54
N PRO A 425 12.79 -1.03 -19.77
CA PRO A 425 13.27 0.04 -20.62
C PRO A 425 14.63 0.58 -20.15
N ASP A 426 15.49 0.93 -21.10
CA ASP A 426 16.85 1.38 -20.82
C ASP A 426 16.87 2.53 -19.78
N GLY A 427 17.81 2.45 -18.84
CA GLY A 427 17.94 3.40 -17.74
C GLY A 427 17.05 3.14 -16.51
N LEU A 428 16.11 2.17 -16.57
CA LEU A 428 15.19 1.86 -15.45
C LEU A 428 15.56 0.58 -14.67
N PHE A 429 16.82 0.16 -14.70
CA PHE A 429 17.27 -1.11 -14.10
C PHE A 429 17.35 -1.11 -12.58
N ALA A 430 17.30 0.06 -11.95
CA ALA A 430 17.45 0.17 -10.52
C ALA A 430 16.12 -0.03 -9.78
N ALA A 431 16.13 -0.79 -8.69
CA ALA A 431 14.95 -1.10 -7.88
C ALA A 431 15.34 -1.60 -6.48
N GLY A 432 14.35 -1.86 -5.63
CA GLY A 432 14.53 -2.53 -4.35
C GLY A 432 13.91 -1.79 -3.17
N GLN A 433 13.81 -2.50 -2.04
CA GLN A 433 13.08 -2.10 -0.82
C GLN A 433 11.54 -2.06 -0.95
N SER A 434 11.01 -2.16 -2.17
CA SER A 434 9.59 -2.12 -2.50
C SER A 434 8.76 -3.29 -1.89
N PRO A 435 7.61 -3.00 -1.25
CA PRO A 435 6.78 -4.00 -0.58
C PRO A 435 5.64 -4.61 -1.42
N GLU A 436 5.21 -3.98 -2.50
CA GLU A 436 3.88 -4.18 -3.12
C GLU A 436 3.70 -5.61 -3.66
N ALA A 437 4.79 -6.22 -4.11
CA ALA A 437 4.77 -7.62 -4.54
C ALA A 437 4.61 -8.58 -3.35
N VAL A 438 5.36 -8.37 -2.26
CA VAL A 438 5.26 -9.22 -1.07
C VAL A 438 3.97 -9.00 -0.30
N GLU A 439 3.41 -7.79 -0.36
CA GLU A 439 2.04 -7.52 0.08
C GLU A 439 1.06 -8.43 -0.66
N SER A 440 1.01 -8.38 -1.99
CA SER A 440 0.10 -9.23 -2.78
C SER A 440 0.30 -10.73 -2.54
N TRP A 441 1.54 -11.18 -2.36
CA TRP A 441 1.81 -12.58 -1.99
C TRP A 441 1.31 -12.92 -0.58
N TYR A 442 1.36 -11.97 0.35
CA TYR A 442 0.78 -12.13 1.68
C TYR A 442 -0.74 -12.29 1.61
N TYR A 443 -1.45 -11.44 0.87
CA TYR A 443 -2.89 -11.62 0.64
C TYR A 443 -3.21 -12.95 -0.07
N ALA A 444 -2.41 -13.33 -1.07
CA ALA A 444 -2.56 -14.61 -1.78
C ALA A 444 -2.35 -15.80 -0.84
N TYR A 445 -1.36 -15.75 0.04
CA TYR A 445 -1.17 -16.75 1.10
C TYR A 445 -2.35 -16.75 2.07
N GLN A 446 -2.81 -15.58 2.53
CA GLN A 446 -3.90 -15.53 3.50
C GLN A 446 -5.20 -16.10 2.97
N HIS A 447 -5.48 -15.90 1.67
CA HIS A 447 -6.64 -16.49 1.03
C HIS A 447 -6.47 -17.99 0.73
N THR A 448 -5.34 -18.40 0.14
CA THR A 448 -5.16 -19.78 -0.39
C THR A 448 -4.57 -20.75 0.62
N LYS A 449 -3.86 -20.23 1.62
CA LYS A 449 -2.96 -20.95 2.55
C LYS A 449 -1.91 -21.82 1.83
N SER A 450 -1.59 -21.52 0.57
CA SER A 450 -0.59 -22.27 -0.19
C SER A 450 0.82 -21.93 0.27
N GLN A 451 1.61 -22.98 0.54
CA GLN A 451 3.04 -22.88 0.86
C GLN A 451 3.83 -22.23 -0.29
N TYR A 452 3.34 -22.31 -1.53
CA TYR A 452 3.95 -21.68 -2.70
C TYR A 452 4.23 -20.18 -2.48
N TRP A 453 3.23 -19.42 -2.02
CA TRP A 453 3.38 -17.97 -1.82
C TRP A 453 4.38 -17.63 -0.72
N ARG A 454 4.47 -18.47 0.32
CA ARG A 454 5.49 -18.33 1.36
C ARG A 454 6.90 -18.56 0.80
N ASP A 455 7.06 -19.52 -0.09
CA ASP A 455 8.36 -19.81 -0.71
C ASP A 455 8.75 -18.74 -1.75
N VAL A 456 7.78 -18.17 -2.47
CA VAL A 456 8.01 -17.00 -3.34
C VAL A 456 8.52 -15.81 -2.52
N ALA A 457 7.84 -15.47 -1.42
CA ALA A 457 8.28 -14.40 -0.54
C ALA A 457 9.66 -14.70 0.09
N TRP A 458 9.91 -15.96 0.47
CA TRP A 458 11.19 -16.37 1.03
C TRP A 458 12.35 -16.23 0.04
N ALA A 459 12.15 -16.57 -1.23
CA ALA A 459 13.13 -16.32 -2.27
C ALA A 459 13.50 -14.84 -2.38
N TYR A 460 12.51 -13.94 -2.29
CA TYR A 460 12.74 -12.51 -2.26
C TYR A 460 13.53 -12.11 -1.00
N THR A 461 13.13 -12.55 0.20
CA THR A 461 13.85 -12.26 1.45
C THR A 461 15.33 -12.63 1.34
N LEU A 462 15.65 -13.82 0.83
CA LEU A 462 17.03 -14.26 0.62
C LEU A 462 17.77 -13.38 -0.40
N ALA A 463 17.13 -13.01 -1.52
CA ALA A 463 17.72 -12.15 -2.53
C ALA A 463 17.97 -10.73 -2.01
N GLN A 464 17.03 -10.16 -1.25
CA GLN A 464 17.15 -8.86 -0.58
C GLN A 464 18.32 -8.87 0.41
N ASN A 465 18.39 -9.89 1.28
CA ASN A 465 19.47 -10.01 2.25
C ASN A 465 20.84 -10.14 1.57
N ARG A 466 20.92 -10.82 0.42
CA ARG A 466 22.15 -10.95 -0.37
C ARG A 466 22.56 -9.66 -1.08
N THR A 467 21.60 -8.92 -1.65
CA THR A 467 21.89 -7.84 -2.63
C THR A 467 21.71 -6.43 -2.09
N MET A 468 20.83 -6.23 -1.11
CA MET A 468 20.51 -4.91 -0.55
C MET A 468 21.13 -4.66 0.81
N ARG A 469 21.54 -5.71 1.55
CA ARG A 469 22.19 -5.55 2.85
C ARG A 469 23.56 -4.89 2.65
N VAL A 470 23.75 -3.71 3.24
CA VAL A 470 24.95 -2.89 3.05
C VAL A 470 25.25 -2.08 4.29
N GLY A 471 26.53 -2.06 4.72
CA GLY A 471 26.93 -1.37 5.94
C GLY A 471 26.07 -1.84 7.12
N ASP A 472 25.35 -0.90 7.76
CA ASP A 472 24.50 -1.17 8.93
C ASP A 472 22.99 -1.12 8.60
N GLY A 473 22.60 -1.37 7.35
CA GLY A 473 21.18 -1.40 6.96
C GLY A 473 20.94 -1.93 5.55
N PHE A 474 19.88 -1.46 4.91
CA PHE A 474 19.51 -1.86 3.54
C PHE A 474 19.47 -0.67 2.59
N ALA A 475 19.81 -0.88 1.33
CA ALA A 475 19.61 0.11 0.28
C ALA A 475 19.20 -0.57 -1.02
N SER A 476 18.39 0.12 -1.82
CA SER A 476 18.02 -0.31 -3.18
C SER A 476 19.27 -0.49 -4.05
N ILE A 477 19.15 -1.28 -5.12
CA ILE A 477 20.27 -1.63 -6.00
C ILE A 477 20.22 -0.84 -7.32
N ASN A 478 21.37 -0.71 -7.98
CA ASN A 478 21.49 0.04 -9.25
C ASN A 478 21.01 -0.77 -10.48
N ASN A 479 21.04 -2.10 -10.43
CA ASN A 479 20.75 -2.92 -11.59
C ASN A 479 20.22 -4.31 -11.22
N VAL A 480 18.91 -4.53 -11.38
CA VAL A 480 18.28 -5.83 -11.09
C VAL A 480 18.73 -6.95 -12.03
N LEU A 481 19.25 -6.62 -13.22
CA LEU A 481 19.78 -7.59 -14.19
C LEU A 481 21.21 -8.02 -13.86
N SER A 482 21.85 -7.43 -12.85
CA SER A 482 23.14 -7.86 -12.31
C SER A 482 22.92 -8.77 -11.10
N PRO A 483 23.56 -9.96 -11.01
CA PRO A 483 23.44 -10.83 -9.84
C PRO A 483 23.81 -10.17 -8.50
N SER A 484 24.70 -9.17 -8.52
CA SER A 484 25.13 -8.40 -7.34
C SER A 484 24.35 -7.10 -7.13
N GLY A 485 23.45 -6.74 -8.05
CA GLY A 485 22.72 -5.46 -8.02
C GLY A 485 23.53 -4.22 -8.40
N ASP A 486 24.83 -4.36 -8.71
CA ASP A 486 25.76 -3.25 -8.99
C ASP A 486 25.84 -2.19 -7.86
N GLY A 487 25.68 -2.64 -6.61
CA GLY A 487 25.86 -1.84 -5.41
C GLY A 487 24.66 -0.96 -5.02
N PRO A 488 24.78 -0.21 -3.90
CA PRO A 488 23.66 0.51 -3.31
C PRO A 488 23.36 1.82 -4.04
N ARG A 489 22.15 1.93 -4.61
CA ARG A 489 21.61 3.14 -5.22
C ARG A 489 21.21 4.14 -4.14
N GLY A 490 21.72 5.37 -4.24
CA GLY A 490 21.45 6.47 -3.31
C GLY A 490 22.06 6.29 -1.91
N GLY A 491 22.17 5.04 -1.45
CA GLY A 491 22.65 4.68 -0.12
C GLY A 491 21.73 5.23 0.95
N ILE A 492 20.40 5.10 0.76
CA ILE A 492 19.36 5.46 1.72
C ILE A 492 18.52 4.21 2.00
N MET A 493 18.25 3.96 3.27
CA MET A 493 17.26 2.99 3.71
C MET A 493 15.94 3.72 3.85
N ALA A 494 14.97 3.39 3.01
CA ALA A 494 13.65 4.00 3.10
C ALA A 494 12.92 3.47 4.35
N SER A 495 12.06 4.29 4.96
CA SER A 495 11.34 3.89 6.18
C SER A 495 10.38 2.72 5.96
N PHE A 496 9.79 2.61 4.76
CA PHE A 496 8.98 1.46 4.35
C PHE A 496 9.72 0.12 4.34
N MET A 497 11.06 0.12 4.40
CA MET A 497 11.82 -1.11 4.64
C MET A 497 11.41 -1.75 5.97
N LEU A 498 11.17 -0.94 7.02
CA LEU A 498 10.70 -1.39 8.33
C LEU A 498 9.18 -1.47 8.40
N ALA A 499 8.44 -0.48 7.88
CA ALA A 499 6.97 -0.49 7.96
C ALA A 499 6.33 -1.59 7.10
N GLU A 500 6.84 -1.85 5.91
CA GLU A 500 6.11 -2.62 4.91
C GLU A 500 6.84 -3.90 4.52
N THR A 501 8.05 -3.77 3.95
CA THR A 501 8.72 -4.90 3.31
C THR A 501 9.08 -5.98 4.32
N LEU A 502 9.69 -5.63 5.46
CA LEU A 502 9.98 -6.60 6.52
C LEU A 502 8.71 -7.05 7.25
N LYS A 503 7.68 -6.19 7.35
CA LYS A 503 6.40 -6.55 7.98
C LYS A 503 5.69 -7.63 7.18
N TYR A 504 5.47 -7.44 5.88
CA TYR A 504 4.80 -8.44 5.04
C TYR A 504 5.66 -9.70 4.83
N GLN A 505 6.99 -9.56 4.72
CA GLN A 505 7.89 -10.72 4.72
C GLN A 505 7.74 -11.53 6.02
N TRP A 506 7.61 -10.88 7.17
CA TRP A 506 7.42 -11.59 8.44
C TRP A 506 6.02 -12.22 8.54
N LEU A 507 4.97 -11.42 8.30
CA LEU A 507 3.57 -11.85 8.40
C LEU A 507 3.30 -13.10 7.56
N ILE A 508 3.78 -13.15 6.31
CA ILE A 508 3.54 -14.29 5.42
C ILE A 508 4.18 -15.59 5.93
N GLN A 509 5.31 -15.53 6.63
CA GLN A 509 5.95 -16.73 7.21
C GLN A 509 5.30 -17.12 8.54
N THR A 510 4.72 -16.17 9.28
CA THR A 510 4.02 -16.48 10.54
C THR A 510 2.66 -17.17 10.32
N GLU A 511 2.21 -17.93 11.32
CA GLU A 511 0.85 -18.47 11.31
C GLU A 511 -0.16 -17.34 11.51
N SER A 512 -1.22 -17.33 10.70
CA SER A 512 -2.30 -16.35 10.87
C SER A 512 -3.04 -16.66 12.17
N LYS A 513 -2.79 -15.82 13.17
CA LYS A 513 -3.26 -15.97 14.55
C LYS A 513 -3.75 -14.66 15.15
N GLY A 514 -3.55 -13.56 14.43
CA GLY A 514 -3.81 -12.22 14.92
C GLY A 514 -5.12 -11.66 14.39
N GLU A 515 -5.83 -10.91 15.23
CA GLU A 515 -6.95 -10.07 14.78
C GLU A 515 -6.50 -9.07 13.69
N TRP A 516 -5.21 -8.72 13.65
CA TRP A 516 -4.62 -7.81 12.68
C TRP A 516 -4.33 -8.44 11.31
N ASP A 517 -4.41 -9.77 11.15
CA ASP A 517 -4.15 -10.41 9.86
C ASP A 517 -5.27 -10.10 8.86
N VAL A 518 -4.90 -9.90 7.59
CA VAL A 518 -5.88 -9.77 6.51
C VAL A 518 -6.54 -11.13 6.30
N LEU A 519 -7.86 -11.14 6.16
CA LEU A 519 -8.66 -12.36 6.13
C LEU A 519 -8.40 -13.29 7.34
N GLY A 520 -8.04 -12.71 8.48
CA GLY A 520 -7.60 -13.43 9.69
C GLY A 520 -8.72 -13.81 10.65
N GLY A 521 -9.87 -13.14 10.60
CA GLY A 521 -11.02 -13.41 11.46
C GLY A 521 -11.78 -14.68 11.10
N ASP A 522 -12.80 -15.00 11.90
CA ASP A 522 -13.71 -16.12 11.62
C ASP A 522 -14.28 -15.97 10.21
N GLU A 523 -14.25 -17.06 9.43
CA GLU A 523 -14.69 -17.10 8.02
C GLU A 523 -13.97 -16.07 7.11
N GLY A 524 -12.76 -15.60 7.46
CA GLY A 524 -11.99 -14.68 6.62
C GLY A 524 -12.39 -13.21 6.76
N THR A 525 -13.08 -12.85 7.85
CA THR A 525 -13.43 -11.45 8.16
C THR A 525 -12.21 -10.62 8.57
N ASN A 526 -12.24 -9.32 8.29
CA ASN A 526 -11.15 -8.39 8.62
C ASN A 526 -11.49 -7.54 9.85
N LEU A 527 -10.75 -7.71 10.95
CA LEU A 527 -10.90 -6.86 12.16
C LEU A 527 -9.98 -5.64 12.12
N PHE A 528 -8.98 -5.66 11.25
CA PHE A 528 -8.12 -4.54 10.91
C PHE A 528 -8.07 -4.39 9.39
N VAL A 529 -7.77 -3.18 8.94
CA VAL A 529 -7.48 -2.84 7.56
C VAL A 529 -6.14 -2.12 7.51
N TYR A 530 -5.23 -2.57 6.67
CA TYR A 530 -3.92 -1.95 6.50
C TYR A 530 -4.08 -0.67 5.70
N ASN A 531 -3.43 0.42 6.07
CA ASN A 531 -3.30 1.58 5.20
C ASN A 531 -2.30 1.31 4.05
N THR A 532 -2.00 2.29 3.19
CA THR A 532 -1.09 2.12 2.04
C THR A 532 0.40 2.08 2.42
N GLU A 533 0.73 2.22 3.71
CA GLU A 533 2.08 2.11 4.27
C GLU A 533 2.16 0.92 5.26
N ALA A 534 1.31 -0.09 5.02
CA ALA A 534 1.18 -1.30 5.83
C ALA A 534 0.89 -1.08 7.33
N HIS A 535 0.28 0.03 7.72
CA HIS A 535 -0.15 0.27 9.10
C HIS A 535 -1.56 -0.27 9.35
N PRO A 536 -1.74 -1.35 10.15
CA PRO A 536 -3.07 -1.90 10.43
C PRO A 536 -3.88 -0.97 11.35
N LEU A 537 -5.03 -0.53 10.88
CA LEU A 537 -6.03 0.25 11.62
C LEU A 537 -7.24 -0.61 11.94
N LYS A 538 -7.79 -0.48 13.14
CA LYS A 538 -8.96 -1.25 13.56
C LYS A 538 -10.19 -0.81 12.77
N VAL A 539 -10.94 -1.76 12.22
CA VAL A 539 -12.18 -1.45 11.50
C VAL A 539 -13.23 -0.86 12.45
N ALA A 540 -14.01 0.09 11.94
CA ALA A 540 -15.16 0.65 12.67
C ALA A 540 -16.45 -0.16 12.44
N ALA A 541 -16.44 -1.07 11.48
CA ALA A 541 -17.55 -1.95 11.13
C ALA A 541 -18.12 -2.67 12.36
N ARG A 542 -19.44 -2.53 12.58
CA ARG A 542 -20.16 -3.33 13.59
C ARG A 542 -20.24 -4.81 13.21
N ARG A 543 -20.22 -5.08 11.91
CA ARG A 543 -20.22 -6.39 11.29
C ARG A 543 -19.07 -6.43 10.28
N PRO A 544 -17.88 -6.83 10.72
CA PRO A 544 -16.71 -6.98 9.86
C PRO A 544 -16.99 -7.88 8.65
N VAL A 545 -16.30 -7.60 7.55
CA VAL A 545 -16.39 -8.31 6.26
C VAL A 545 -15.06 -8.87 5.81
#